data_AF-A0AAE2J726-F1
#
_entry.id   AF-A0AAE2J726-F1
#
_cell.length_a   1.000
_cell.length_b   1.000
_cell.length_c   1.000
_cell.angle_alpha   90.00
_cell.angle_beta   90.00
_cell.angle_gamma   90.00
#
_symmetry.space_group_name_H-M   'P 1'
#
loop_
_entity.id
_entity.type
_entity.pdbx_description
1 polymer ?
#
loop_
_entity_poly.entity_id
_entity_poly.type
_entity_poly.pdbx_seq_one_letter_code
_entity_poly.pdbx_strand_id
1 'polypeptide(L)'
;MGWSTGRAWSREELLILEQNAGKVSVSGLALQLGRSKQSVQNCAIRQGLSLRIRAGNDDDAYLCRELYKEGLTISVIAEKMEMSRSQVFNIIYRGN
;
A
#
# COMPACT_ATOMS: atom_id res chain seq x y z
N MET A 1 -4.31 -1.35 39.22
CA MET A 1 -3.42 -1.16 38.05
C MET A 1 -4.26 -0.57 36.94
N GLY A 2 -4.01 0.67 36.53
CA GLY A 2 -4.80 1.30 35.48
C GLY A 2 -3.88 2.01 34.52
N TRP A 3 -3.57 1.40 33.38
CA TRP A 3 -2.91 2.06 32.25
C TRP A 3 -3.66 1.71 30.97
N SER A 4 -4.64 2.53 30.64
CA SER A 4 -5.15 2.66 29.28
C SER A 4 -5.06 4.13 28.88
N THR A 5 -3.83 4.66 28.82
CA THR A 5 -3.53 6.03 28.38
C THR A 5 -3.38 6.12 26.86
N GLY A 6 -4.24 5.43 26.12
CA GLY A 6 -4.29 5.52 24.66
C GLY A 6 -5.52 6.30 24.23
N ARG A 7 -5.34 7.41 23.50
CA ARG A 7 -6.42 8.12 22.80
C ARG A 7 -7.26 7.09 22.02
N ALA A 8 -8.58 7.05 22.25
CA ALA A 8 -9.46 6.16 21.49
C ALA A 8 -9.38 6.46 19.99
N TRP A 9 -9.46 5.44 19.13
CA TRP A 9 -9.46 5.63 17.68
C TRP A 9 -10.84 6.13 17.24
N SER A 10 -10.88 7.28 16.56
CA SER A 10 -12.13 7.78 15.98
C SER A 10 -12.48 7.00 14.70
N ARG A 11 -13.75 7.02 14.30
CA ARG A 11 -14.18 6.42 13.02
C ARG A 11 -13.45 7.04 11.83
N GLU A 12 -13.20 8.35 11.88
CA GLU A 12 -12.46 9.07 10.83
C GLU A 12 -11.01 8.58 10.74
N GLU A 13 -10.33 8.41 11.88
CA GLU A 13 -8.96 7.88 11.90
C GLU A 13 -8.88 6.45 11.32
N LEU A 14 -9.90 5.62 11.59
CA LEU A 14 -9.99 4.27 11.05
C LEU A 14 -10.24 4.26 9.53
N LEU A 15 -11.10 5.15 9.02
CA LEU A 15 -11.33 5.29 7.59
C LEU A 15 -10.06 5.73 6.86
N ILE A 16 -9.31 6.69 7.42
CA ILE A 16 -8.03 7.13 6.87
C ILE A 16 -7.03 5.97 6.86
N LEU A 17 -6.96 5.20 7.95
CA LEU A 17 -6.09 4.03 8.05
C LEU A 17 -6.42 2.99 6.96
N GLU A 18 -7.70 2.70 6.75
CA GLU A 18 -8.17 1.74 5.75
C GLU A 18 -7.90 2.21 4.31
N GLN A 19 -8.25 3.46 3.98
CA GLN A 19 -8.06 4.01 2.64
C GLN A 19 -6.59 4.10 2.21
N ASN A 20 -5.70 4.29 3.18
CA ASN A 20 -4.27 4.43 2.97
C ASN A 20 -3.48 3.13 3.25
N ALA A 21 -4.14 2.08 3.76
CA ALA A 21 -3.50 0.79 3.98
C ALA A 21 -2.95 0.25 2.66
N GLY A 22 -1.65 -0.07 2.63
CA GLY A 22 -0.96 -0.53 1.42
C GLY A 22 -0.52 0.56 0.44
N LYS A 23 -1.01 1.80 0.58
CA LYS A 23 -0.62 2.96 -0.25
C LYS A 23 0.44 3.83 0.43
N VAL A 24 0.29 4.08 1.72
CA VAL A 24 1.17 4.96 2.51
C VAL A 24 1.95 4.14 3.53
N SER A 25 3.21 4.50 3.75
CA SER A 25 4.03 3.88 4.79
C SER A 25 3.44 4.11 6.19
N VAL A 26 3.70 3.18 7.12
CA VAL A 26 3.35 3.34 8.55
C VAL A 26 3.85 4.67 9.11
N SER A 27 5.04 5.12 8.68
CA SER A 27 5.62 6.39 9.11
C SER A 27 4.83 7.60 8.62
N GLY A 28 4.34 7.57 7.37
CA GLY A 28 3.51 8.64 6.81
C GLY A 28 2.12 8.70 7.48
N LEU A 29 1.51 7.53 7.68
CA LEU A 29 0.24 7.42 8.42
C LEU A 29 0.35 7.91 9.87
N ALA A 30 1.45 7.58 10.54
CA ALA A 30 1.73 8.07 11.89
C ALA A 30 1.82 9.60 11.95
N LEU A 31 2.48 10.22 10.97
CA LEU A 31 2.58 11.67 10.85
C LEU A 31 1.19 12.29 10.61
N GLN A 32 0.41 11.73 9.68
CA GLN A 32 -0.91 12.23 9.29
C GLN A 32 -1.94 12.13 10.41
N LEU A 33 -1.91 11.04 11.19
CA LEU A 33 -2.84 10.81 12.30
C LEU A 33 -2.35 11.41 13.62
N GLY A 34 -1.12 11.95 13.66
CA GLY A 34 -0.49 12.45 14.89
C GLY A 34 -0.32 11.36 15.95
N ARG A 35 -0.09 10.11 15.54
CA ARG A 35 0.04 8.94 16.43
C ARG A 35 1.40 8.28 16.27
N SER A 36 1.79 7.48 17.25
CA SER A 36 3.03 6.69 17.15
C SER A 36 2.89 5.60 16.09
N LYS A 37 4.00 5.28 15.40
CA LYS A 37 4.08 4.18 14.42
C LYS A 37 3.59 2.85 15.02
N GLN A 38 3.93 2.60 16.28
CA GLN A 38 3.49 1.42 17.04
C GLN A 38 1.97 1.38 17.21
N SER A 39 1.33 2.52 17.51
CA SER A 39 -0.12 2.60 17.66
C SER A 39 -0.84 2.32 16.34
N VAL A 40 -0.34 2.87 15.24
CA VAL A 40 -0.85 2.66 13.88
C VAL A 40 -0.73 1.18 13.47
N GLN A 41 0.43 0.56 13.71
CA GLN A 41 0.62 -0.88 13.44
C GLN A 41 -0.33 -1.75 14.27
N ASN A 42 -0.41 -1.53 15.57
CA ASN A 42 -1.28 -2.31 16.45
C ASN A 42 -2.76 -2.14 16.06
N CYS A 43 -3.15 -0.94 15.63
CA CYS A 43 -4.50 -0.70 15.13
C CYS A 43 -4.76 -1.43 13.81
N ALA A 44 -3.86 -1.33 12.84
CA ALA A 44 -4.01 -2.02 11.57
C ALA A 44 -4.09 -3.54 11.75
N ILE A 45 -3.26 -4.12 12.61
CA ILE A 45 -3.33 -5.56 12.95
C ILE A 45 -4.70 -5.91 13.54
N ARG A 46 -5.21 -5.11 14.47
CA ARG A 46 -6.54 -5.31 15.07
C ARG A 46 -7.68 -5.20 14.07
N GLN A 47 -7.51 -4.37 13.05
CA GLN A 47 -8.46 -4.20 11.94
C GLN A 47 -8.24 -5.21 10.80
N GLY A 48 -7.24 -6.09 10.90
CA GLY A 48 -6.90 -7.04 9.83
C GLY A 48 -6.26 -6.41 8.58
N LEU A 49 -5.79 -5.17 8.68
CA LEU A 49 -5.19 -4.41 7.58
C LEU A 49 -3.69 -4.67 7.47
N SER A 50 -3.20 -4.91 6.25
CA SER A 50 -1.76 -5.00 5.98
C SER A 50 -1.21 -3.64 5.58
N LEU A 51 -0.37 -3.05 6.43
CA LEU A 51 0.34 -1.78 6.14
C LEU A 51 1.60 -1.99 5.29
N ARG A 52 1.82 -3.20 4.76
CA ARG A 52 2.90 -3.44 3.83
C ARG A 52 2.57 -2.71 2.54
N ILE A 53 3.39 -1.73 2.17
CA ILE A 53 3.25 -1.02 0.89
C ILE A 53 3.35 -2.07 -0.21
N ARG A 54 2.26 -2.33 -0.92
CA ARG A 54 2.30 -3.11 -2.15
C ARG A 54 2.75 -2.14 -3.23
N ALA A 55 4.01 -2.28 -3.65
CA ALA A 55 4.54 -1.54 -4.78
C ALA A 55 3.87 -2.05 -6.06
N GLY A 56 2.75 -1.43 -6.41
CA GLY A 56 1.87 -1.85 -7.49
C GLY A 56 0.45 -1.68 -6.99
N ASN A 57 -0.14 -0.54 -7.34
CA ASN A 57 -1.59 -0.41 -7.30
C ASN A 57 -2.14 -1.60 -8.12
N ASP A 58 -3.09 -2.37 -7.60
CA ASP A 58 -3.56 -3.58 -8.30
C ASP A 58 -4.06 -3.23 -9.72
N ASP A 59 -4.52 -2.00 -9.92
CA ASP A 59 -4.86 -1.40 -11.22
C ASP A 59 -3.64 -1.28 -12.17
N ASP A 60 -2.50 -0.80 -11.68
CA ASP A 60 -1.27 -0.66 -12.47
C ASP A 60 -0.73 -2.05 -12.87
N ALA A 61 -0.90 -3.03 -11.99
CA ALA A 61 -0.51 -4.40 -12.23
C ALA A 61 -1.38 -5.05 -13.33
N TYR A 62 -2.69 -4.80 -13.30
CA TYR A 62 -3.61 -5.25 -14.34
C TYR A 62 -3.26 -4.64 -15.71
N LEU A 63 -3.05 -3.32 -15.76
CA LEU A 63 -2.73 -2.63 -17.01
C LEU A 63 -1.38 -3.07 -17.61
N CYS A 64 -0.35 -3.27 -16.78
CA CYS A 64 0.94 -3.82 -17.24
C CYS A 64 0.79 -5.21 -17.86
N ARG A 65 -0.06 -6.07 -17.28
CA ARG A 65 -0.31 -7.43 -17.79
C ARG A 65 -1.07 -7.40 -19.11
N GLU A 66 -2.05 -6.50 -19.24
CA GLU A 66 -2.84 -6.38 -20.46
C GLU A 66 -2.00 -5.87 -21.63
N LEU A 67 -1.19 -4.82 -21.41
CA LEU A 67 -0.24 -4.32 -22.41
C LEU A 67 0.77 -5.40 -22.83
N TYR A 68 1.23 -6.23 -21.89
CA TYR A 68 2.12 -7.35 -22.21
C TYR A 68 1.43 -8.42 -23.07
N LYS A 69 0.14 -8.72 -22.84
CA LYS A 69 -0.65 -9.63 -23.70
C LYS A 69 -0.85 -9.07 -25.11
N GLU A 70 -0.95 -7.74 -25.26
CA GLU A 70 -0.99 -7.06 -26.56
C GLU A 70 0.36 -7.14 -27.32
N GLY A 71 1.41 -7.69 -26.69
CA GLY A 71 2.72 -7.91 -27.30
C GLY A 71 3.70 -6.76 -27.07
N LEU A 72 3.38 -5.79 -26.20
CA LEU A 72 4.32 -4.74 -25.83
C LEU A 72 5.46 -5.30 -24.97
N THR A 73 6.67 -4.79 -25.22
CA THR A 73 7.84 -5.20 -24.45
C THR A 73 7.87 -4.50 -23.09
N ILE A 74 8.54 -5.12 -22.12
CA ILE A 74 8.68 -4.61 -20.75
C ILE A 74 9.25 -3.19 -20.71
N SER A 75 10.15 -2.84 -21.64
CA SER A 75 10.71 -1.49 -21.74
C SER A 75 9.66 -0.45 -22.14
N VAL A 76 8.84 -0.76 -23.14
CA VAL A 76 7.78 0.14 -23.61
C VAL A 76 6.69 0.31 -22.55
N ILE A 77 6.35 -0.78 -21.84
CA ILE A 77 5.38 -0.73 -20.73
C ILE A 77 5.93 0.11 -19.57
N ALA A 78 7.20 -0.07 -19.21
CA ALA A 78 7.86 0.72 -18.18
C ALA A 78 7.84 2.23 -18.50
N GLU A 79 8.12 2.60 -19.75
CA GLU A 79 8.02 4.00 -20.19
C GLU A 79 6.58 4.51 -20.18
N LYS A 80 5.62 3.75 -20.71
CA LYS A 80 4.20 4.15 -20.77
C LYS A 80 3.56 4.29 -19.40
N MET A 81 3.96 3.45 -18.46
CA MET A 81 3.41 3.41 -17.09
C MET A 81 4.22 4.27 -16.12
N GLU A 82 5.30 4.92 -16.58
CA GLU A 82 6.24 5.66 -15.73
C GLU A 82 6.79 4.82 -14.56
N MET A 83 7.01 3.53 -14.81
CA MET A 83 7.47 2.55 -13.83
C MET A 83 8.90 2.09 -14.12
N SER A 84 9.56 1.53 -13.11
CA SER A 84 10.83 0.84 -13.35
C SER A 84 10.62 -0.48 -14.12
N ARG A 85 11.54 -0.81 -15.03
CA ARG A 85 11.57 -2.11 -15.72
C ARG A 85 11.50 -3.29 -14.72
N SER A 86 12.16 -3.16 -13.57
CA SER A 86 12.13 -4.17 -12.50
C SER A 86 10.75 -4.31 -11.84
N GLN A 87 10.00 -3.22 -11.66
CA GLN A 87 8.61 -3.29 -11.17
C GLN A 87 7.71 -3.98 -12.19
N VAL A 88 7.76 -3.58 -13.46
CA VAL A 88 6.97 -4.20 -14.53
C VAL A 88 7.30 -5.69 -14.66
N PHE A 89 8.58 -6.05 -14.60
CA PHE A 89 9.02 -7.46 -14.59
C PHE A 89 8.44 -8.24 -13.40
N ASN A 90 8.50 -7.69 -12.18
CA ASN A 90 7.92 -8.36 -11.01
C ASN A 90 6.40 -8.50 -11.12
N ILE A 91 5.71 -7.50 -11.67
CA ILE A 91 4.25 -7.53 -11.90
C ILE A 91 3.85 -8.65 -12.87
N ILE A 92 4.60 -8.80 -13.98
CA ILE A 92 4.33 -9.78 -15.03
C ILE A 92 4.71 -11.20 -14.57
N TYR A 93 5.89 -11.40 -13.96
CA TYR A 93 6.44 -12.74 -13.71
C TYR A 93 6.38 -13.23 -12.26
N ARG A 94 6.21 -12.36 -11.24
CA ARG A 94 6.21 -12.75 -9.81
C ARG A 94 4.84 -12.70 -9.13
N GLY A 95 3.79 -12.25 -9.81
CA GLY A 95 2.46 -12.14 -9.20
C GLY A 95 1.64 -13.43 -9.28
N ASN A 96 2.12 -14.48 -8.59
CA ASN A 96 1.41 -15.73 -8.29
C ASN A 96 1.54 -16.06 -6.79
#